data_AF-A0A4R1URC5-F1
#
_entry.id   AF-A0A4R1URC5-F1
#
_cell.length_a   1.000
_cell.length_b   1.000
_cell.length_c   1.000
_cell.angle_alpha   90.00
_cell.angle_beta   90.00
_cell.angle_gamma   90.00
#
_symmetry.space_group_name_H-M   'P 1'
#
loop_
_entity.id
_entity.type
_entity.pdbx_description
1 polymer ?
#
loop_
_entity_poly.entity_id
_entity_poly.type
_entity_poly.pdbx_seq_one_letter_code
_entity_poly.pdbx_strand_id
1 'polypeptide(L)'
;VVPRMGDRQQQPARSRRVLQDDQNRSFGPTGPISFTGSGSGTRYGYKNPITSYQASGALSGNPFVSMLPRAATITIASPATVTATGHGLANGKRVQFTTSGALPTGILANTTYFVINAATDTFNISATQGGAAIGTSGGQSGSHVVREVVSVTVS
;
A
#
# COMPACT_ATOMS: atom_id res chain seq x y z
N VAL A 1 2.36 68.66 23.08
CA VAL A 1 1.45 67.50 23.27
C VAL A 1 1.86 66.42 22.28
N VAL A 2 1.99 65.17 22.74
CA VAL A 2 2.40 63.96 21.98
C VAL A 2 1.36 62.90 22.34
N PRO A 3 0.71 62.20 21.37
CA PRO A 3 1.26 60.96 20.79
C PRO A 3 0.82 60.72 19.30
N ARG A 4 1.11 59.63 18.57
CA ARG A 4 1.54 58.24 18.85
C ARG A 4 2.54 57.70 17.81
N MET A 5 3.15 56.56 18.17
CA MET A 5 3.83 55.62 17.27
C MET A 5 2.85 54.98 16.25
N GLY A 6 3.40 54.49 15.14
CA GLY A 6 2.68 53.80 14.06
C GLY A 6 2.81 54.58 12.75
N ASP A 7 3.16 54.00 11.60
CA ASP A 7 3.12 52.58 11.26
C ASP A 7 4.43 52.09 10.64
N ARG A 8 4.96 50.98 11.20
CA ARG A 8 5.61 49.99 10.33
C ARG A 8 4.54 49.59 9.32
N GLN A 9 4.80 49.76 8.03
CA GLN A 9 3.98 49.18 6.97
C GLN A 9 3.93 47.65 7.19
N GLN A 10 2.95 47.20 7.96
CA GLN A 10 2.59 45.80 8.06
C GLN A 10 2.03 45.47 6.69
N GLN A 11 2.89 44.87 5.87
CA GLN A 11 2.52 44.24 4.62
C GLN A 11 1.25 43.42 4.90
N PRO A 12 0.11 43.76 4.27
CA PRO A 12 -1.20 43.33 4.75
C PRO A 12 -1.19 41.82 4.85
N ALA A 13 -1.45 41.31 6.07
CA ALA A 13 -1.32 39.91 6.38
C ALA A 13 -2.19 39.12 5.41
N ARG A 14 -1.56 38.51 4.38
CA ARG A 14 -2.26 37.75 3.34
C ARG A 14 -3.09 36.71 4.08
N SER A 15 -4.42 36.88 4.03
CA SER A 15 -5.36 36.03 4.75
C SER A 15 -4.97 34.57 4.52
N ARG A 16 -4.82 33.80 5.61
CA ARG A 16 -4.27 32.44 5.58
C ARG A 16 -4.95 31.52 4.54
N ARG A 17 -6.21 31.82 4.21
CA ARG A 17 -6.99 31.20 3.13
C ARG A 17 -6.40 31.43 1.72
N VAL A 18 -5.96 32.65 1.39
CA VAL A 18 -5.36 33.01 0.09
C VAL A 18 -4.00 32.35 -0.11
N LEU A 19 -3.21 32.18 0.96
CA LEU A 19 -1.98 31.40 0.91
C LEU A 19 -2.27 29.92 0.59
N GLN A 20 -3.39 29.38 1.09
CA GLN A 20 -3.83 28.02 0.77
C GLN A 20 -4.20 27.85 -0.71
N ASP A 21 -4.82 28.87 -1.33
CA ASP A 21 -5.19 28.87 -2.75
C ASP A 21 -3.96 28.96 -3.68
N ASP A 22 -2.94 29.74 -3.32
CA ASP A 22 -1.67 29.80 -4.06
C ASP A 22 -0.90 28.45 -4.03
N GLN A 23 -0.95 27.71 -2.90
CA GLN A 23 -0.35 26.36 -2.81
C GLN A 23 -1.05 25.30 -3.69
N ASN A 24 -2.25 25.59 -4.20
CA ASN A 24 -3.01 24.68 -5.06
C ASN A 24 -2.95 25.04 -6.56
N ARG A 25 -2.16 26.05 -6.95
CA ARG A 25 -2.09 26.57 -8.34
C ARG A 25 -0.78 26.28 -9.08
N SER A 26 0.23 25.72 -8.42
CA SER A 26 1.55 25.52 -9.04
C SER A 26 1.78 24.08 -9.51
N PHE A 27 1.24 23.76 -10.69
CA PHE A 27 1.68 22.61 -11.49
C PHE A 27 1.95 23.06 -12.93
N GLY A 28 3.15 23.58 -13.16
CA GLY A 28 3.75 23.63 -14.50
C GLY A 28 4.06 22.21 -15.00
N PRO A 29 4.34 22.01 -16.31
CA PRO A 29 4.27 20.69 -16.96
C PRO A 29 5.35 19.66 -16.58
N THR A 30 6.18 19.89 -15.55
CA THR A 30 7.26 18.98 -15.12
C THR A 30 7.56 19.09 -13.60
N GLY A 31 7.11 18.14 -12.76
CA GLY A 31 7.39 18.05 -11.32
C GLY A 31 6.63 16.87 -10.64
N PRO A 32 6.95 16.40 -9.42
CA PRO A 32 6.51 15.10 -8.83
C PRO A 32 5.06 14.95 -8.25
N ILE A 33 4.59 13.74 -7.81
CA ILE A 33 3.26 13.48 -7.17
C ILE A 33 3.35 13.69 -5.66
N SER A 34 2.35 14.38 -5.12
CA SER A 34 2.00 14.31 -3.70
C SER A 34 0.47 14.30 -3.52
N PHE A 35 -0.01 13.52 -2.54
CA PHE A 35 -1.43 13.40 -2.20
C PHE A 35 -1.63 13.81 -0.73
N THR A 36 -2.48 14.81 -0.47
CA THR A 36 -2.70 15.33 0.89
C THR A 36 -4.17 15.26 1.31
N GLY A 37 -4.55 14.19 2.01
CA GLY A 37 -5.79 14.14 2.81
C GLY A 37 -6.67 12.90 2.62
N SER A 38 -7.20 12.38 3.72
CA SER A 38 -8.13 11.25 3.81
C SER A 38 -9.58 11.65 3.46
N GLY A 39 -9.77 12.24 2.28
CA GLY A 39 -11.09 12.66 1.78
C GLY A 39 -11.38 12.04 0.41
N SER A 40 -12.55 11.41 0.29
CA SER A 40 -13.05 10.79 -0.95
C SER A 40 -13.18 11.82 -2.07
N GLY A 41 -12.46 11.60 -3.18
CA GLY A 41 -12.45 12.45 -4.36
C GLY A 41 -11.20 12.21 -5.21
N THR A 42 -11.35 12.35 -6.53
CA THR A 42 -10.25 12.16 -7.50
C THR A 42 -9.20 13.26 -7.35
N ARG A 43 -7.91 12.89 -7.26
CA ARG A 43 -6.78 13.83 -7.12
C ARG A 43 -5.67 13.46 -8.11
N TYR A 44 -4.95 14.46 -8.62
CA TYR A 44 -3.82 14.30 -9.54
C TYR A 44 -2.55 15.02 -9.03
N GLY A 45 -1.38 14.49 -9.40
CA GLY A 45 -0.02 15.05 -9.29
C GLY A 45 0.92 14.23 -10.23
N TYR A 46 2.28 14.39 -10.23
CA TYR A 46 3.14 13.90 -11.35
C TYR A 46 4.57 13.28 -11.05
N LYS A 47 4.73 12.17 -10.28
CA LYS A 47 5.97 11.32 -10.00
C LYS A 47 6.95 11.55 -8.77
N ASN A 48 6.62 11.14 -7.53
CA ASN A 48 7.56 10.59 -6.51
C ASN A 48 7.23 9.09 -6.31
N PRO A 49 8.18 8.20 -5.94
CA PRO A 49 7.82 6.82 -5.61
C PRO A 49 6.89 6.80 -4.39
N ILE A 50 5.86 5.94 -4.41
CA ILE A 50 4.82 5.88 -3.36
C ILE A 50 5.43 5.26 -2.10
N THR A 51 5.94 6.09 -1.19
CA THR A 51 6.69 5.65 0.00
C THR A 51 5.81 5.06 1.11
N SER A 52 4.49 5.22 1.06
CA SER A 52 3.58 4.67 2.08
C SER A 52 2.15 4.51 1.58
N TYR A 53 1.60 3.30 1.69
CA TYR A 53 0.16 3.02 1.60
C TYR A 53 -0.44 3.06 3.00
N GLN A 54 -0.87 4.23 3.46
CA GLN A 54 -1.52 4.39 4.77
C GLN A 54 -3.01 4.05 4.66
N ALA A 55 -3.40 2.83 5.01
CA ALA A 55 -4.81 2.47 5.18
C ALA A 55 -5.27 2.76 6.61
N SER A 56 -5.88 3.93 6.81
CA SER A 56 -6.53 4.29 8.08
C SER A 56 -7.86 3.56 8.24
N GLY A 57 -7.83 2.40 8.90
CA GLY A 57 -9.01 1.64 9.30
C GLY A 57 -9.57 0.68 8.24
N ALA A 58 -10.52 -0.17 8.67
CA ALA A 58 -11.22 -1.11 7.81
C ALA A 58 -12.29 -0.40 6.95
N LEU A 59 -11.83 0.31 5.93
CA LEU A 59 -12.69 0.93 4.93
C LEU A 59 -13.19 -0.15 3.95
N SER A 60 -14.49 -0.48 4.05
CA SER A 60 -15.18 -1.25 3.01
C SER A 60 -15.01 -0.53 1.66
N GLY A 61 -14.47 -1.23 0.67
CA GLY A 61 -14.19 -0.66 -0.66
C GLY A 61 -12.85 0.08 -0.81
N ASN A 62 -11.88 -0.06 0.10
CA ASN A 62 -10.52 0.47 -0.14
C ASN A 62 -9.85 -0.26 -1.34
N PRO A 63 -9.58 0.42 -2.47
CA PRO A 63 -9.01 -0.22 -3.67
C PRO A 63 -7.54 -0.63 -3.49
N PHE A 64 -6.88 -0.21 -2.41
CA PHE A 64 -5.50 -0.55 -2.07
C PHE A 64 -5.39 -1.64 -0.99
N VAL A 65 -6.50 -2.28 -0.58
CA VAL A 65 -6.50 -3.27 0.52
C VAL A 65 -5.54 -4.44 0.26
N SER A 66 -5.38 -4.86 -1.00
CA SER A 66 -4.46 -5.94 -1.41
C SER A 66 -2.99 -5.56 -1.36
N MET A 67 -2.68 -4.25 -1.40
CA MET A 67 -1.31 -3.73 -1.36
C MET A 67 -0.77 -3.65 0.08
N LEU A 68 -1.62 -3.82 1.09
CA LEU A 68 -1.25 -3.75 2.49
C LEU A 68 -0.56 -5.06 2.93
N PRO A 69 0.57 -4.99 3.66
CA PRO A 69 1.14 -6.16 4.31
C PRO A 69 0.13 -6.74 5.31
N ARG A 70 -0.19 -8.04 5.17
CA ARG A 70 -1.13 -8.75 6.05
C ARG A 70 -0.41 -9.91 6.74
N ALA A 71 -0.70 -10.12 8.03
CA ALA A 71 -0.28 -11.34 8.71
C ALA A 71 -0.81 -12.57 7.98
N ALA A 72 0.03 -13.59 7.82
CA ALA A 72 -0.28 -14.80 7.09
C ALA A 72 -0.05 -16.04 7.97
N THR A 73 -1.02 -16.95 8.00
CA THR A 73 -0.82 -18.31 8.50
C THR A 73 -0.74 -19.25 7.31
N ILE A 74 0.27 -20.11 7.27
CA ILE A 74 0.49 -21.05 6.17
C ILE A 74 0.35 -22.47 6.73
N THR A 75 -0.43 -23.32 6.07
CA THR A 75 -0.53 -24.74 6.44
C THR A 75 0.69 -25.51 5.94
N ILE A 76 1.08 -26.58 6.63
CA ILE A 76 2.01 -27.60 6.11
C ILE A 76 1.16 -28.69 5.42
N ALA A 77 0.93 -28.55 4.11
CA ALA A 77 -0.02 -29.39 3.37
C ALA A 77 0.25 -29.39 1.85
N SER A 78 -0.34 -30.33 1.12
CA SER A 78 -0.30 -30.38 -0.35
C SER A 78 -1.73 -30.38 -0.92
N PRO A 79 -2.25 -29.26 -1.45
CA PRO A 79 -1.61 -27.94 -1.54
C PRO A 79 -1.59 -27.18 -0.20
N ALA A 80 -0.74 -26.16 -0.13
CA ALA A 80 -0.68 -25.24 1.01
C ALA A 80 -1.75 -24.16 0.90
N THR A 81 -2.53 -23.98 1.96
CA THR A 81 -3.47 -22.86 2.13
C THR A 81 -2.80 -21.75 2.92
N VAL A 82 -2.94 -20.52 2.42
CA VAL A 82 -2.51 -19.29 3.08
C VAL A 82 -3.77 -18.59 3.60
N THR A 83 -3.82 -18.35 4.90
CA THR A 83 -4.88 -17.58 5.56
C THR A 83 -4.37 -16.18 5.87
N ALA A 84 -5.04 -15.15 5.35
CA ALA A 84 -4.72 -13.75 5.57
C ALA A 84 -6.02 -12.91 5.52
N THR A 85 -6.66 -12.73 6.67
CA THR A 85 -8.02 -12.15 6.79
C THR A 85 -8.17 -10.81 6.06
N GLY A 86 -9.20 -10.68 5.24
CA GLY A 86 -9.51 -9.49 4.45
C GLY A 86 -8.38 -9.11 3.49
N HIS A 87 -7.73 -10.07 2.83
CA HIS A 87 -6.62 -9.78 1.92
C HIS A 87 -7.04 -8.99 0.67
N GLY A 88 -8.28 -9.18 0.16
CA GLY A 88 -8.76 -8.52 -1.08
C GLY A 88 -7.99 -8.88 -2.36
N LEU A 89 -6.97 -9.72 -2.28
CA LEU A 89 -6.30 -10.35 -3.43
C LEU A 89 -7.30 -11.14 -4.29
N ALA A 90 -7.09 -11.08 -5.60
CA ALA A 90 -7.78 -11.91 -6.60
C ALA A 90 -6.81 -12.89 -7.26
N ASN A 91 -7.34 -13.90 -7.96
CA ASN A 91 -6.53 -14.85 -8.73
C ASN A 91 -5.66 -14.12 -9.78
N GLY A 92 -4.44 -14.64 -9.99
CA GLY A 92 -3.45 -14.05 -10.89
C GLY A 92 -2.67 -12.86 -10.32
N LYS A 93 -3.04 -12.31 -9.15
CA LYS A 93 -2.21 -11.30 -8.48
C LYS A 93 -0.89 -11.90 -8.01
N ARG A 94 0.17 -11.10 -8.06
CA ARG A 94 1.51 -11.49 -7.58
C ARG A 94 1.65 -11.17 -6.09
N VAL A 95 2.22 -12.07 -5.31
CA VAL A 95 2.48 -11.88 -3.88
C VAL A 95 3.90 -12.28 -3.49
N GLN A 96 4.38 -11.71 -2.39
CA GLN A 96 5.66 -12.07 -1.75
C GLN A 96 5.45 -12.27 -0.25
N PHE A 97 6.23 -13.18 0.33
CA PHE A 97 6.23 -13.48 1.76
C PHE A 97 7.49 -12.94 2.45
N THR A 98 7.34 -12.55 3.71
CA THR A 98 8.42 -12.24 4.65
C THR A 98 8.11 -12.88 5.99
N THR A 99 9.12 -13.15 6.80
CA THR A 99 8.97 -13.78 8.12
C THR A 99 9.99 -13.22 9.11
N SER A 100 9.68 -13.30 10.41
CA SER A 100 10.65 -13.07 11.49
C SER A 100 11.41 -14.34 11.91
N GLY A 101 11.12 -15.49 11.31
CA GLY A 101 11.73 -16.79 11.59
C GLY A 101 11.93 -17.61 10.30
N ALA A 102 11.43 -18.85 10.27
CA ALA A 102 11.48 -19.72 9.09
C ALA A 102 10.11 -19.82 8.41
N LEU A 103 10.08 -19.75 7.07
CA LEU A 103 8.91 -20.15 6.26
C LEU A 103 8.93 -21.68 6.04
N PRO A 104 7.78 -22.29 5.73
CA PRO A 104 7.72 -23.69 5.28
C PRO A 104 8.61 -23.97 4.08
N THR A 105 9.13 -25.21 3.99
CA THR A 105 9.75 -25.71 2.76
C THR A 105 8.75 -25.62 1.61
N GLY A 106 9.20 -25.10 0.46
CA GLY A 106 8.36 -24.80 -0.71
C GLY A 106 8.08 -23.30 -0.89
N ILE A 107 8.26 -22.48 0.15
CA ILE A 107 8.10 -21.02 0.08
C ILE A 107 9.39 -20.32 0.52
N LEU A 108 9.89 -19.42 -0.32
CA LEU A 108 11.07 -18.60 -0.06
C LEU A 108 10.67 -17.14 0.18
N ALA A 109 11.34 -16.49 1.13
CA ALA A 109 11.10 -15.09 1.43
C ALA A 109 11.49 -14.19 0.24
N ASN A 110 10.70 -13.14 0.00
CA ASN A 110 10.85 -12.20 -1.12
C ASN A 110 10.79 -12.82 -2.54
N THR A 111 10.48 -14.12 -2.68
CA THR A 111 10.18 -14.75 -3.96
C THR A 111 8.75 -14.46 -4.38
N THR A 112 8.55 -14.15 -5.66
CA THR A 112 7.24 -13.81 -6.22
C THR A 112 6.45 -15.07 -6.56
N TYR A 113 5.24 -15.17 -6.02
CA TYR A 113 4.25 -16.21 -6.30
C TYR A 113 2.98 -15.60 -6.90
N PHE A 114 2.12 -16.44 -7.47
CA PHE A 114 0.81 -16.03 -8.00
C PHE A 114 -0.31 -16.58 -7.13
N VAL A 115 -1.33 -15.76 -6.87
CA VAL A 115 -2.54 -16.14 -6.12
C VAL A 115 -3.44 -16.99 -7.01
N ILE A 116 -3.93 -18.10 -6.47
CA ILE A 116 -4.94 -18.98 -7.08
C ILE A 116 -5.94 -19.44 -6.01
N ASN A 117 -7.13 -19.89 -6.42
CA ASN A 117 -8.20 -20.32 -5.52
C ASN A 117 -8.54 -19.31 -4.41
N ALA A 118 -8.49 -18.01 -4.70
CA ALA A 118 -8.78 -16.95 -3.74
C ALA A 118 -10.25 -16.98 -3.27
N ALA A 119 -10.42 -16.93 -1.95
CA ALA A 119 -11.67 -16.68 -1.23
C ALA A 119 -11.56 -15.34 -0.46
N THR A 120 -12.40 -15.10 0.54
CA THR A 120 -12.40 -13.84 1.33
C THR A 120 -11.13 -13.66 2.17
N ASP A 121 -10.70 -14.74 2.81
CA ASP A 121 -9.65 -14.74 3.85
C ASP A 121 -8.53 -15.76 3.57
N THR A 122 -8.67 -16.57 2.52
CA THR A 122 -7.77 -17.69 2.19
C THR A 122 -7.49 -17.77 0.69
N PHE A 123 -6.30 -18.29 0.34
CA PHE A 123 -5.90 -18.59 -1.04
C PHE A 123 -4.83 -19.68 -1.08
N ASN A 124 -4.61 -20.26 -2.25
CA ASN A 124 -3.42 -21.05 -2.56
C ASN A 124 -2.44 -20.21 -3.41
N ILE A 125 -1.19 -20.67 -3.54
CA ILE A 125 -0.18 -20.00 -4.36
C ILE A 125 0.43 -20.94 -5.40
N SER A 126 0.86 -20.39 -6.53
CA SER A 126 1.60 -21.08 -7.59
C SER A 126 2.91 -20.36 -7.94
N ALA A 127 3.90 -21.09 -8.47
CA ALA A 127 5.18 -20.51 -8.90
C ALA A 127 5.08 -19.75 -10.23
N THR A 128 4.11 -20.12 -11.07
CA THR A 128 3.83 -19.50 -12.37
C THR A 128 2.37 -19.04 -12.44
N GLN A 129 2.07 -18.08 -13.30
CA GLN A 129 0.71 -17.56 -13.48
C GLN A 129 -0.21 -18.67 -14.01
N GLY A 130 -1.28 -18.98 -13.26
CA GLY A 130 -2.19 -20.09 -13.60
C GLY A 130 -1.60 -21.49 -13.41
N GLY A 131 -0.42 -21.61 -12.81
CA GLY A 131 0.22 -22.89 -12.52
C GLY A 131 -0.44 -23.68 -11.39
N ALA A 132 0.04 -24.90 -11.15
CA ALA A 132 -0.41 -25.75 -10.07
C ALA A 132 -0.13 -25.15 -8.68
N ALA A 133 -0.98 -25.50 -7.71
CA ALA A 133 -0.83 -25.09 -6.32
C ALA A 133 0.40 -25.72 -5.67
N ILE A 134 1.20 -24.89 -5.00
CA ILE A 134 2.37 -25.30 -4.24
C ILE A 134 1.93 -26.03 -2.97
N GLY A 135 2.51 -27.20 -2.72
CA GLY A 135 2.50 -27.85 -1.41
C GLY A 135 3.70 -27.42 -0.56
N THR A 136 3.55 -27.51 0.75
CA THR A 136 4.56 -27.15 1.76
C THR A 136 4.91 -28.34 2.65
N SER A 137 6.13 -28.33 3.18
CA SER A 137 6.62 -29.36 4.11
C SER A 137 7.57 -28.77 5.17
N GLY A 138 8.01 -29.60 6.11
CA GLY A 138 8.88 -29.17 7.21
C GLY A 138 8.16 -28.35 8.28
N GLY A 139 8.93 -27.58 9.05
CA GLY A 139 8.42 -26.67 10.08
C GLY A 139 8.41 -25.21 9.62
N GLN A 140 7.79 -24.35 10.43
CA GLN A 140 7.79 -22.90 10.27
C GLN A 140 7.89 -22.21 11.64
N SER A 141 8.35 -20.95 11.68
CA SER A 141 8.48 -20.19 12.92
C SER A 141 8.44 -18.67 12.71
N GLY A 142 8.10 -17.94 13.78
CA GLY A 142 7.96 -16.49 13.75
C GLY A 142 6.63 -16.02 13.13
N SER A 143 6.50 -14.71 12.93
CA SER A 143 5.33 -14.12 12.29
C SER A 143 5.57 -14.00 10.78
N HIS A 144 4.66 -14.54 9.97
CA HIS A 144 4.72 -14.41 8.51
C HIS A 144 3.82 -13.27 8.04
N VAL A 145 4.26 -12.58 6.99
CA VAL A 145 3.56 -11.46 6.36
C VAL A 145 3.54 -11.66 4.86
N VAL A 146 2.37 -11.47 4.24
CA VAL A 146 2.19 -11.47 2.78
C VAL A 146 1.88 -10.05 2.29
N ARG A 147 2.34 -9.71 1.07
CA ARG A 147 2.05 -8.44 0.37
C ARG A 147 1.83 -8.67 -1.11
N GLU A 148 0.98 -7.88 -1.77
CA GLU A 148 0.91 -7.83 -3.24
C GLU A 148 2.17 -7.17 -3.84
N VAL A 149 2.66 -7.70 -4.98
CA VAL A 149 3.74 -7.11 -5.76
C VAL A 149 3.16 -6.27 -6.90
N VAL A 150 2.96 -4.99 -6.61
CA VAL A 150 2.44 -4.00 -7.57
C VAL A 150 3.59 -3.28 -8.26
N SER A 151 3.58 -3.29 -9.59
CA SER A 151 4.51 -2.48 -10.40
C SER A 151 3.81 -1.20 -10.80
N VAL A 152 4.22 -0.07 -10.20
CA VAL A 152 3.69 1.26 -10.54
C VAL A 152 4.55 1.87 -11.63
N THR A 153 4.18 1.65 -12.90
CA THR A 153 4.74 2.43 -14.01
C THR A 153 4.15 3.84 -13.94
N VAL A 154 4.98 4.84 -13.69
CA VAL A 154 4.57 6.24 -13.78
C VAL A 154 5.04 6.81 -15.13
N SER A 155 4.08 7.03 -16.03
CA SER A 155 4.23 7.64 -17.36
C SER A 155 4.58 9.11 -17.28
#